data_AF-A0A2A9K880-F1
#
_entry.id   AF-A0A2A9K880-F1
#
_cell.length_a   1.000
_cell.length_b   1.000
_cell.length_c   1.000
_cell.angle_alpha   90.00
_cell.angle_beta   90.00
_cell.angle_gamma   90.00
#
_symmetry.space_group_name_H-M   'P 1'
#
loop_
_entity.id
_entity.type
_entity.pdbx_description
1 polymer ?
#
loop_
_entity_poly.entity_id
_entity_poly.type
_entity_poly.pdbx_seq_one_letter_code
_entity_poly.pdbx_strand_id
1 'polypeptide(L)'
;MENILLNLVNAAQRERAVASQCIEDDITLLAYPLADGVLVGIGYGGGRAHEVKTETVLERRAHNFSRYGAWLPAMLKDGSWYLLRRITGPSDDHCALSADDLRIALELLC
;
A
#
# COMPACT_ATOMS: atom_id res chain seq x y z
N MET A 1 -6.19 -5.55 9.76
CA MET A 1 -5.57 -4.73 8.70
C MET A 1 -6.60 -4.20 7.70
N GLU A 2 -7.48 -5.05 7.16
CA GLU A 2 -8.55 -4.64 6.22
C GLU A 2 -9.45 -3.51 6.74
N ASN A 3 -9.99 -3.63 7.96
CA ASN A 3 -10.80 -2.56 8.58
C ASN A 3 -10.03 -1.24 8.75
N ILE A 4 -8.72 -1.30 9.00
CA ILE A 4 -7.87 -0.11 9.13
C ILE A 4 -7.75 0.56 7.76
N LEU A 5 -7.48 -0.22 6.71
CA LEU A 5 -7.38 0.31 5.36
C LEU A 5 -8.70 0.94 4.91
N LEU A 6 -9.84 0.29 5.17
CA LEU A 6 -11.15 0.85 4.83
C LEU A 6 -11.39 2.21 5.50
N ASN A 7 -11.06 2.32 6.79
CA ASN A 7 -11.16 3.59 7.53
C ASN A 7 -10.23 4.66 6.95
N LEU A 8 -9.00 4.29 6.56
CA LEU A 8 -8.07 5.21 5.91
C LEU A 8 -8.57 5.68 4.55
N VAL A 9 -9.11 4.78 3.73
CA VAL A 9 -9.70 5.13 2.43
C VAL A 9 -10.86 6.11 2.61
N ASN A 10 -11.78 5.82 3.53
CA ASN A 10 -12.92 6.68 3.82
C ASN A 10 -12.47 8.05 4.33
N ALA A 11 -11.47 8.10 5.22
CA ALA A 11 -10.89 9.34 5.69
C ALA A 11 -10.21 10.14 4.56
N ALA A 12 -9.41 9.47 3.73
CA ALA A 12 -8.70 10.08 2.63
C ALA A 12 -9.65 10.68 1.59
N GLN A 13 -10.73 9.96 1.25
CA GLN A 13 -11.74 10.44 0.31
C GLN A 13 -12.54 11.61 0.85
N ARG A 14 -12.98 11.53 2.12
CA ARG A 14 -13.74 12.59 2.79
C ARG A 14 -12.96 13.89 2.93
N GLU A 15 -11.71 13.80 3.39
CA GLU A 15 -10.86 14.96 3.67
C GLU A 15 -10.07 15.43 2.43
N ARG A 16 -10.14 14.69 1.30
CA ARG A 16 -9.35 14.92 0.09
C ARG A 16 -7.85 15.07 0.38
N ALA A 17 -7.35 14.29 1.34
CA ALA A 17 -5.98 14.31 1.82
C ALA A 17 -5.44 12.89 2.01
N VAL A 18 -4.11 12.76 2.16
CA VAL A 18 -3.50 11.46 2.47
C VAL A 18 -3.85 11.09 3.91
N ALA A 19 -4.41 9.89 4.09
CA ALA A 19 -4.57 9.29 5.40
C ALA A 19 -3.52 8.19 5.57
N SER A 20 -2.85 8.15 6.71
CA SER A 20 -1.87 7.12 7.02
C SER A 20 -1.95 6.67 8.46
N GLN A 21 -1.65 5.40 8.71
CA GLN A 21 -1.57 4.85 10.06
C GLN A 21 -0.45 3.82 10.14
N CYS A 22 0.40 3.99 11.15
CA CYS A 22 1.34 2.95 11.57
C CYS A 22 0.55 1.83 12.26
N ILE A 23 0.81 0.59 11.87
CA ILE A 23 0.18 -0.60 12.42
C ILE A 23 1.18 -1.33 13.33
N GLU A 24 1.71 -2.47 12.89
CA GLU A 24 2.67 -3.30 13.62
C GLU A 24 4.04 -3.27 12.92
N ASP A 25 5.11 -3.50 13.69
CA ASP A 25 6.49 -3.57 13.20
C ASP A 25 6.94 -2.36 12.34
N ASP A 26 6.40 -1.17 12.66
CA ASP A 26 6.58 0.08 11.92
C ASP A 26 6.13 0.04 10.45
N ILE A 27 5.32 -0.97 10.09
CA ILE A 27 4.61 -0.99 8.83
C ILE A 27 3.56 0.11 8.86
N THR A 28 3.55 0.92 7.82
CA THR A 28 2.62 2.02 7.62
C THR A 28 1.70 1.68 6.47
N LEU A 29 0.39 1.83 6.72
CA LEU A 29 -0.62 1.88 5.68
C LEU A 29 -0.89 3.33 5.30
N LEU A 30 -1.10 3.58 4.02
CA LEU A 30 -1.58 4.87 3.53
C LEU A 30 -2.68 4.71 2.50
N ALA A 31 -3.53 5.73 2.40
CA ALA A 31 -4.53 5.90 1.36
C ALA A 31 -4.42 7.33 0.82
N TYR A 32 -4.27 7.44 -0.50
CA TYR A 32 -4.21 8.69 -1.25
C TYR A 32 -5.44 8.77 -2.17
N PRO A 33 -6.32 9.77 -2.01
CA PRO A 33 -7.54 9.87 -2.82
C PRO A 33 -7.18 10.30 -4.24
N LEU A 34 -7.73 9.61 -5.24
CA LEU A 34 -7.58 9.99 -6.65
C LEU A 34 -8.90 10.59 -7.17
N ALA A 35 -8.86 11.17 -8.37
CA ALA A 35 -10.08 11.62 -9.06
C ALA A 35 -11.02 10.45 -9.38
N ASP A 36 -10.45 9.28 -9.70
CA ASP A 36 -11.15 8.03 -9.97
C ASP A 36 -10.48 6.90 -9.16
N GLY A 37 -10.98 6.73 -7.94
CA GLY A 37 -10.55 5.71 -6.98
C GLY A 37 -9.58 6.18 -5.90
N VAL A 38 -8.71 5.28 -5.46
CA VAL A 38 -7.75 5.51 -4.38
C VAL A 38 -6.46 4.74 -4.65
N LEU A 39 -5.33 5.34 -4.28
CA LEU A 39 -4.04 4.66 -4.24
C LEU A 39 -3.77 4.26 -2.80
N VAL A 40 -3.55 2.97 -2.57
CA VAL A 40 -3.24 2.44 -1.24
C VAL A 40 -1.78 2.00 -1.21
N GLY A 41 -1.13 2.21 -0.07
CA GLY A 41 0.27 1.87 0.12
C GLY A 41 0.48 1.10 1.41
N ILE A 42 1.43 0.15 1.37
CA ILE A 42 1.92 -0.59 2.54
C ILE A 42 3.45 -0.66 2.48
N GLY A 43 4.11 -0.36 3.59
CA GLY A 43 5.57 -0.34 3.63
C GLY A 43 6.09 0.39 4.86
N TYR A 44 7.29 0.97 4.76
CA TYR A 44 7.99 1.57 5.89
C TYR A 44 8.17 3.07 5.69
N GLY A 45 7.95 3.84 6.76
CA GLY A 45 8.33 5.26 6.79
C GLY A 45 9.84 5.46 6.62
N GLY A 46 10.27 6.70 6.33
CA GLY A 46 11.68 7.00 5.99
C GLY A 46 12.72 6.55 7.02
N GLY A 47 12.36 6.45 8.30
CA GLY A 47 13.26 5.94 9.35
C GLY A 47 13.59 4.44 9.25
N ARG A 48 12.74 3.63 8.62
CA ARG A 48 12.89 2.16 8.52
C ARG A 48 12.83 1.61 7.09
N ALA A 49 12.78 2.49 6.09
CA ALA A 49 12.82 2.10 4.68
C ALA A 49 14.05 1.26 4.29
N HIS A 50 15.16 1.37 5.04
CA HIS A 50 16.36 0.57 4.87
C HIS A 50 16.17 -0.94 5.12
N GLU A 51 15.04 -1.34 5.73
CA GLU A 51 14.70 -2.74 5.93
C GLU A 51 14.23 -3.42 4.64
N VAL A 52 13.76 -2.63 3.68
CA VAL A 52 13.36 -3.17 2.38
C VAL A 52 14.58 -3.49 1.53
N LYS A 53 14.81 -4.77 1.30
CA LYS A 53 15.79 -5.26 0.33
C LYS A 53 15.21 -5.08 -1.08
N THR A 54 15.42 -3.90 -1.67
CA THR A 54 14.80 -3.52 -2.94
C THR A 54 15.08 -4.53 -4.05
N GLU A 55 16.29 -5.08 -4.16
CA GLU A 55 16.60 -6.11 -5.16
C GLU A 55 15.72 -7.36 -4.97
N THR A 56 15.57 -7.83 -3.72
CA THR A 56 14.74 -8.99 -3.40
C THR A 56 13.27 -8.77 -3.76
N VAL A 57 12.73 -7.57 -3.49
CA VAL A 57 11.35 -7.23 -3.86
C VAL A 57 11.17 -7.27 -5.38
N LEU A 58 12.09 -6.64 -6.13
CA LEU A 58 12.04 -6.59 -7.59
C LEU A 58 12.19 -7.98 -8.21
N GLU A 59 13.10 -8.80 -7.71
CA GLU A 59 13.30 -10.17 -8.15
C GLU A 59 12.07 -11.04 -7.93
N ARG A 60 11.48 -11.02 -6.72
CA ARG A 60 10.26 -11.79 -6.41
C ARG A 60 9.10 -11.35 -7.30
N ARG A 61 8.92 -10.04 -7.48
CA ARG A 61 7.89 -9.49 -8.36
C ARG A 61 8.06 -9.94 -9.81
N ALA A 62 9.29 -9.97 -10.31
CA ALA A 62 9.58 -10.44 -11.67
C ALA A 62 9.32 -11.94 -11.84
N HIS A 63 9.71 -12.76 -10.85
CA HIS A 63 9.54 -14.22 -10.92
C HIS A 63 8.08 -14.67 -10.80
N ASN A 64 7.25 -13.96 -10.03
CA ASN A 64 5.85 -14.31 -9.84
C ASN A 64 4.93 -13.10 -10.11
N PHE A 65 4.96 -12.64 -11.35
CA PHE A 65 4.23 -11.45 -11.77
C PHE A 65 2.72 -11.60 -11.65
N SER A 66 2.16 -12.80 -11.84
CA SER A 66 0.72 -13.03 -11.67
C SER A 66 0.25 -12.77 -10.24
N ARG A 67 1.11 -13.03 -9.24
CA ARG A 67 0.82 -12.79 -7.82
C ARG A 67 1.16 -11.37 -7.37
N TYR A 68 2.33 -10.87 -7.78
CA TYR A 68 2.91 -9.63 -7.25
C TYR A 68 2.80 -8.43 -8.19
N GLY A 69 2.47 -8.64 -9.46
CA GLY A 69 2.54 -7.62 -10.50
C GLY A 69 1.61 -6.42 -10.27
N ALA A 70 0.50 -6.62 -9.56
CA ALA A 70 -0.45 -5.57 -9.18
C ALA A 70 0.09 -4.58 -8.14
N TRP A 71 1.16 -4.95 -7.42
CA TRP A 71 1.84 -4.08 -6.46
C TRP A 71 3.02 -3.39 -7.13
N LEU A 72 3.10 -2.07 -6.96
CA LEU A 72 4.13 -1.21 -7.53
C LEU A 72 5.09 -0.76 -6.42
N PRO A 73 6.36 -1.20 -6.45
CA PRO A 73 7.40 -0.67 -5.57
C PRO A 73 7.62 0.82 -5.83
N ALA A 74 7.64 1.62 -4.77
CA ALA A 74 7.89 3.06 -4.86
C ALA A 74 8.64 3.56 -3.63
N MET A 75 9.64 4.41 -3.87
CA MET A 75 10.30 5.21 -2.84
C MET A 75 9.81 6.65 -2.98
N LEU A 76 9.33 7.23 -1.88
CA LEU A 76 8.91 8.62 -1.86
C LEU A 76 10.10 9.54 -1.56
N LYS A 77 9.89 10.85 -1.72
CA LYS A 77 10.96 11.86 -1.58
C LYS A 77 11.54 11.96 -0.17
N ASP A 78 10.76 11.58 0.84
CA ASP A 78 11.18 11.53 2.25
C ASP A 78 11.97 10.26 2.59
N GLY A 79 12.28 9.42 1.59
CA GLY A 79 12.99 8.16 1.76
C GLY A 79 12.10 7.02 2.25
N SER A 80 10.80 7.24 2.47
CA SER A 80 9.86 6.16 2.77
C SER A 80 9.70 5.23 1.56
N TRP A 81 9.37 3.97 1.83
CA TRP A 81 9.31 2.93 0.82
C TRP A 81 8.00 2.15 0.95
N TYR A 82 7.24 2.06 -0.15
CA TYR A 82 5.92 1.45 -0.18
C TYR A 82 5.73 0.53 -1.38
N LEU A 83 4.95 -0.53 -1.18
CA LEU A 83 4.21 -1.18 -2.24
C LEU A 83 2.89 -0.45 -2.42
N LEU A 84 2.65 0.05 -3.63
CA LEU A 84 1.45 0.79 -3.99
C LEU A 84 0.51 -0.06 -4.83
N ARG A 85 -0.79 0.07 -4.59
CA ARG A 85 -1.83 -0.52 -5.42
C ARG A 85 -2.92 0.50 -5.70
N ARG A 86 -3.30 0.61 -6.97
CA ARG A 86 -4.43 1.44 -7.36
C ARG A 86 -5.71 0.63 -7.29
N ILE A 87 -6.74 1.22 -6.70
CA ILE A 87 -8.10 0.69 -6.69
C ILE A 87 -8.94 1.68 -7.49
N THR A 88 -9.55 1.19 -8.58
CA THR A 88 -10.37 1.97 -9.50
C THR A 88 -11.85 1.76 -9.21
N GLY A 89 -12.67 2.79 -9.40
CA GLY A 89 -14.12 2.71 -9.21
C GLY A 89 -14.64 3.74 -8.19
N PRO A 90 -15.95 4.07 -8.26
CA PRO A 90 -16.58 4.99 -7.32
C PRO A 90 -16.51 4.43 -5.90
N SER A 91 -16.29 5.33 -4.94
CA SER A 91 -16.09 5.09 -3.50
C SER A 91 -17.21 4.31 -2.81
N ASP A 92 -18.36 4.14 -3.46
CA ASP A 92 -19.63 3.99 -2.77
C ASP A 92 -20.01 2.57 -2.38
N ASP A 93 -19.20 1.53 -2.63
CA ASP A 93 -19.48 0.26 -1.91
C ASP A 93 -18.33 -0.75 -1.76
N HIS A 94 -17.33 -0.81 -2.63
CA HIS A 94 -16.35 -1.91 -2.56
C HIS A 94 -14.91 -1.47 -2.84
N CYS A 95 -14.35 -0.61 -2.01
CA CYS A 95 -12.90 -0.41 -1.95
C CYS A 95 -12.25 -1.52 -1.12
N ALA A 96 -12.36 -2.77 -1.56
CA ALA A 96 -11.88 -3.91 -0.79
C ALA A 96 -10.61 -4.48 -1.43
N LEU A 97 -9.44 -3.95 -1.05
CA LEU A 97 -8.32 -4.88 -0.95
C LEU A 97 -8.72 -5.93 0.09
N SER A 98 -8.78 -7.18 -0.35
CA SER A 98 -9.02 -8.29 0.56
C SER A 98 -7.88 -8.39 1.57
N ALA A 99 -8.13 -9.07 2.69
CA ALA A 99 -7.06 -9.48 3.60
C ALA A 99 -5.94 -10.25 2.88
N ASP A 100 -6.26 -11.02 1.84
CA ASP A 100 -5.27 -11.75 1.03
C ASP A 100 -4.40 -10.81 0.19
N ASP A 101 -4.96 -9.75 -0.38
CA ASP A 101 -4.19 -8.75 -1.11
C ASP A 101 -3.14 -8.08 -0.22
N LEU A 102 -3.53 -7.74 1.01
CA LEU A 102 -2.65 -7.16 2.02
C LEU A 102 -1.56 -8.14 2.45
N ARG A 103 -1.91 -9.41 2.65
CA ARG A 103 -0.93 -10.47 2.96
C ARG A 103 0.08 -10.65 1.83
N ILE A 104 -0.36 -10.65 0.57
CA ILE A 104 0.54 -10.74 -0.59
C ILE A 104 1.54 -9.57 -0.62
N ALA A 105 1.10 -8.37 -0.27
CA ALA A 105 1.99 -7.21 -0.20
C ALA A 105 3.02 -7.36 0.92
N LEU A 106 2.61 -7.81 2.10
CA LEU A 106 3.52 -8.08 3.23
C LEU A 106 4.57 -9.13 2.88
N GLU A 107 4.15 -10.24 2.26
CA GLU A 107 5.07 -11.28 1.78
C GLU A 107 6.05 -10.77 0.72
N LEU A 108 5.65 -9.77 -0.06
CA LEU A 108 6.55 -9.18 -1.05
C LEU A 108 7.56 -8.23 -0.41
N LEU A 109 7.20 -7.55 0.69
CA LEU A 109 8.06 -6.64 1.46
C LEU A 109 9.18 -7.36 2.22
N CYS A 110 8.93 -8.56 2.75
CA CYS A 110 9.82 -9.32 3.64
C CYS A 110 10.53 -10.49 2.94
#